data_AF-A0A941DVA5-F1
#
_entry.id   AF-A0A941DVA5-F1
#
_cell.length_a   1.000
_cell.length_b   1.000
_cell.length_c   1.000
_cell.angle_alpha   90.00
_cell.angle_beta   90.00
_cell.angle_gamma   90.00
#
_symmetry.space_group_name_H-M   'P 1'
#
loop_
_entity.id
_entity.type
_entity.pdbx_description
1 polymer ?
#
loop_
_entity_poly.entity_id
_entity_poly.type
_entity_poly.pdbx_seq_one_letter_code
_entity_poly.pdbx_strand_id
1 'polypeptide(L)' 'MARQRRTFTPEFKLQLVKFYENGKSRANITREYDITPSALVG' A
#
# COMPACT_ATOMS: atom_id res chain seq x y z
N MET A 1 5.19 10.09 -21.71
CA MET A 1 5.56 8.80 -21.10
C MET A 1 4.33 8.24 -20.38
N ALA A 2 3.88 7.03 -20.70
CA ALA A 2 2.73 6.41 -20.02
C ALA A 2 3.15 6.00 -18.60
N ARG A 3 2.41 6.43 -17.57
CA ARG A 3 2.62 5.99 -16.19
C ARG A 3 2.30 4.51 -16.10
N GLN A 4 3.31 3.66 -15.88
CA GLN A 4 3.10 2.23 -15.75
C GLN A 4 2.27 1.95 -14.49
N ARG A 5 1.08 1.38 -14.67
CA ARG A 5 0.22 0.98 -13.55
C ARG A 5 0.89 -0.19 -12.84
N ARG A 6 1.32 0.02 -11.60
CA ARG A 6 1.72 -1.08 -10.72
C ARG A 6 0.46 -1.82 -10.27
N THR A 7 0.40 -3.10 -10.57
CA THR A 7 -0.67 -3.99 -10.09
C THR A 7 -0.16 -4.68 -8.84
N PHE A 8 -0.81 -4.45 -7.71
CA PHE A 8 -0.50 -5.14 -6.46
C PHE A 8 -1.39 -6.38 -6.33
N THR A 9 -0.81 -7.49 -5.90
CA THR A 9 -1.58 -8.70 -5.61
C THR A 9 -2.51 -8.49 -4.42
N PRO A 10 -3.61 -9.26 -4.31
CA PRO A 10 -4.50 -9.19 -3.15
C PRO A 10 -3.77 -9.49 -1.85
N GLU A 11 -2.84 -10.45 -1.85
CA GLU A 11 -2.05 -10.83 -0.67
C GLU A 11 -1.18 -9.68 -0.18
N PHE A 12 -0.56 -8.95 -1.11
CA PHE A 12 0.24 -7.78 -0.77
C PHE A 12 -0.62 -6.71 -0.11
N LYS A 13 -1.82 -6.43 -0.64
CA LYS A 13 -2.77 -5.49 -0.01
C LYS A 13 -3.14 -5.91 1.41
N LEU A 14 -3.37 -7.21 1.64
CA LEU A 14 -3.66 -7.73 2.98
C LEU A 14 -2.47 -7.54 3.94
N GLN A 15 -1.23 -7.70 3.49
CA GLN A 15 -0.06 -7.41 4.31
C GLN A 15 -0.01 -5.94 4.75
N LEU A 16 -0.36 -5.01 3.85
CA LEU A 16 -0.39 -3.58 4.18
C LEU A 16 -1.46 -3.24 5.21
N VAL A 17 -2.64 -3.85 5.12
CA VAL A 17 -3.71 -3.70 6.12
C VAL A 17 -3.25 -4.20 7.48
N LYS A 18 -2.61 -5.37 7.55
CA LYS A 18 -2.04 -5.90 8.80
C LYS A 18 -1.00 -4.97 9.42
N PHE A 19 -0.15 -4.31 8.61
CA PHE A 19 0.78 -3.32 9.15
C PHE A 19 0.07 -2.13 9.78
N TYR A 20 -1.02 -1.67 9.16
CA TYR A 20 -1.83 -0.59 9.70
C TYR A 20 -2.51 -1.00 11.02
N GLU A 21 -3.11 -2.20 11.07
CA GLU A 21 -3.72 -2.75 12.28
C GLU A 21 -2.70 -2.94 13.42
N ASN A 22 -1.46 -3.28 13.10
CA ASN A 22 -0.35 -3.38 14.05
C ASN A 22 0.21 -2.01 14.50
N GLY A 23 -0.44 -0.89 14.15
CA GLY A 23 -0.07 0.45 14.60
C GLY A 23 0.93 1.20 13.70
N LYS A 24 1.29 0.63 12.54
CA LYS A 24 2.15 1.33 11.57
C LYS A 24 1.31 2.40 10.86
N SER A 25 1.74 3.66 10.90
CA SER A 25 1.04 4.74 10.22
C SER A 25 0.97 4.52 8.71
N ARG A 26 -0.16 4.89 8.10
CA ARG A 26 -0.37 4.87 6.64
C ARG A 26 0.76 5.56 5.88
N ALA A 27 1.28 6.67 6.43
CA ALA A 27 2.37 7.42 5.82
C ALA A 27 3.69 6.61 5.73
N ASN A 28 3.99 5.83 6.77
CA ASN A 28 5.17 4.96 6.78
C ASN A 28 4.99 3.81 5.78
N ILE A 29 3.82 3.16 5.77
CA ILE A 29 3.50 2.09 4.83
C ILE A 29 3.61 2.62 3.38
N THR A 30 3.08 3.80 3.08
CA THR A 30 3.16 4.37 1.74
C THR A 30 4.57 4.73 1.29
N ARG A 31 5.42 5.22 2.21
CA ARG A 31 6.81 5.55 1.91
C ARG A 31 7.68 4.33 1.70
N GLU A 32 7.52 3.32 2.56
CA GLU A 32 8.36 2.12 2.57
C GLU A 32 8.13 1.23 1.35
N TYR A 33 6.88 1.17 0.87
CA TYR A 33 6.51 0.32 -0.26
C TYR A 33 6.26 1.10 -1.57
N ASP A 34 6.54 2.41 -1.59
CA ASP A 34 6.32 3.31 -2.73
C ASP A 34 4.92 3.12 -3.36
N ILE A 35 3.91 3.01 -2.48
CA ILE A 35 2.52 2.80 -2.86
C ILE A 35 1.71 4.08 -2.69
N THR A 36 0.73 4.26 -3.55
CA THR A 36 -0.21 5.38 -3.42
C THR A 36 -1.16 5.14 -2.24
N PRO A 37 -1.50 6.17 -1.44
CA PRO A 37 -2.43 6.04 -0.31
C PRO A 37 -3.81 5.46 -0.68
N SER A 38 -4.21 5.63 -1.94
CA SER A 38 -5.42 5.03 -2.53
C SER A 38 -5.38 3.51 -2.60
N ALA A 39 -4.20 2.87 -2.53
CA ALA A 39 -4.10 1.41 -2.49
C ALA A 39 -4.52 0.82 -1.13
N LEU A 40 -4.59 1.66 -0.09
CA LEU A 40 -5.04 1.31 1.26
C LEU A 40 -6.51 1.68 1.51
N VAL A 41 -7.22 2.22 0.52
CA VAL A 41 -8.65 2.56 0.59
C VAL A 41 -9.33 1.94 -0.62
N GLY A 42 -9.96 0.80 -0.42
CA GLY A 42 -10.75 0.09 -1.41
C GLY A 42 -11.69 -0.87 -0.70
#